data_AF-A0A6P0MCF5-F1
#
_entry.id   AF-A0A6P0MCF5-F1
#
_cell.length_a   1.000
_cell.length_b   1.000
_cell.length_c   1.000
_cell.angle_alpha   90.00
_cell.angle_beta   90.00
_cell.angle_gamma   90.00
#
_symmetry.space_group_name_H-M   'P 1'
#
loop_
_entity.id
_entity.type
_entity.pdbx_description
1 polymer ?
#
loop_
_entity_poly.entity_id
_entity_poly.type
_entity_poly.pdbx_seq_one_letter_code
_entity_poly.pdbx_strand_id
1 'polypeptide(L)'
;MFDYKDPTETNFLESQGALDEYRAILQSQYLNSARVPNSSFTLLEAFEELAVGTVHSITGVSWLAFPKTASVSFETIDQQRFSWQDEYVEWRTEKDDSGSVTRITFTTEFPEYYEALAEVSLDALIAGVKEVIPGANPTVQELLGVSSDPIFGRSRRFRNHLPRNPWNNGEKGILCLTQQFNTLGALFNLLDKCGIPNPGVAPDTVCSIVGGACGPGRNSDPRVCSAAQTLVRNSQGLSLSDPAGINIVELQGVWRINGQRIDINDLTNNRNVWSLSRGGRRAVLNVVDGLTLDGETITSGAQVSQSLFVDAKVISAPETSLPDWAKIGQEARI
;
A
#
# COMPACT_ATOMS: atom_id res chain seq x y z
N MET A 1 0.52 -2.88 -23.84
CA MET A 1 0.35 -3.09 -22.39
C MET A 1 1.70 -2.79 -21.78
N PHE A 2 1.75 -1.84 -20.85
CA PHE A 2 2.97 -1.50 -20.14
C PHE A 2 3.51 -2.73 -19.40
N ASP A 3 4.84 -2.87 -19.31
CA ASP A 3 5.50 -4.03 -18.68
C ASP A 3 5.56 -3.87 -17.15
N TYR A 4 4.40 -3.75 -16.48
CA TYR A 4 4.34 -3.50 -15.05
C TYR A 4 5.13 -4.55 -14.25
N LYS A 5 5.86 -4.10 -13.24
CA LYS A 5 6.72 -4.96 -12.42
C LYS A 5 5.94 -5.67 -11.33
N ASP A 6 6.50 -6.79 -10.89
CA ASP A 6 6.09 -7.42 -9.65
C ASP A 6 6.35 -6.47 -8.47
N PRO A 7 5.34 -6.09 -7.67
CA PRO A 7 5.48 -5.14 -6.57
C PRO A 7 6.38 -5.63 -5.43
N THR A 8 6.81 -6.88 -5.48
CA THR A 8 7.55 -7.56 -4.42
C THR A 8 9.05 -7.57 -4.69
N GLU A 9 9.44 -7.21 -5.92
CA GLU A 9 10.81 -7.19 -6.44
C GLU A 9 11.50 -8.57 -6.44
N THR A 10 10.74 -9.66 -6.32
CA THR A 10 11.26 -11.05 -6.33
C THR A 10 10.86 -11.86 -7.57
N ASN A 11 10.10 -11.27 -8.50
CA ASN A 11 9.47 -11.97 -9.63
C ASN A 11 8.60 -13.17 -9.18
N PHE A 12 8.04 -13.11 -7.97
CA PHE A 12 7.21 -14.17 -7.44
C PHE A 12 5.97 -14.40 -8.30
N LEU A 13 5.26 -13.35 -8.71
CA LEU A 13 4.08 -13.46 -9.56
C LEU A 13 4.41 -14.15 -10.89
N GLU A 14 5.56 -13.86 -11.49
CA GLU A 14 6.01 -14.52 -12.71
C GLU A 14 6.22 -16.02 -12.46
N SER A 15 6.92 -16.37 -11.37
CA SER A 15 7.15 -17.76 -10.98
C SER A 15 5.88 -18.57 -10.73
N GLN A 16 4.78 -17.89 -10.38
CA GLN A 16 3.46 -18.49 -10.15
C GLN A 16 2.52 -18.38 -11.38
N GLY A 17 2.98 -17.81 -12.49
CA GLY A 17 2.16 -17.56 -13.68
C GLY A 17 1.07 -16.50 -13.50
N ALA A 18 1.17 -15.66 -12.47
CA ALA A 18 0.18 -14.64 -12.08
C ALA A 18 0.55 -13.21 -12.48
N LEU A 19 1.72 -13.00 -13.09
CA LEU A 19 2.18 -11.67 -13.46
C LEU A 19 1.28 -11.02 -14.52
N ASP A 20 0.83 -11.77 -15.52
CA ASP A 20 -0.06 -11.23 -16.57
C ASP A 20 -1.44 -10.84 -16.03
N GLU A 21 -1.99 -11.60 -15.08
CA GLU A 21 -3.24 -11.25 -14.39
C GLU A 21 -3.08 -9.96 -13.59
N TYR A 22 -1.97 -9.82 -12.87
CA TYR A 22 -1.66 -8.60 -12.12
C TYR A 22 -1.47 -7.39 -13.05
N ARG A 23 -0.78 -7.57 -14.18
CA ARG A 23 -0.61 -6.55 -15.22
C ARG A 23 -1.94 -6.13 -15.83
N ALA A 24 -2.86 -7.06 -16.08
CA ALA A 24 -4.19 -6.74 -16.57
C ALA A 24 -4.98 -5.88 -15.56
N ILE A 25 -4.90 -6.20 -14.26
CA ILE A 25 -5.50 -5.39 -13.19
C ILE A 25 -4.92 -3.98 -13.20
N LEU A 26 -3.58 -3.83 -13.18
CA LEU A 26 -2.92 -2.52 -13.20
C LEU A 26 -3.27 -1.74 -14.47
N GLN A 27 -3.16 -2.34 -15.64
CA GLN A 27 -3.46 -1.71 -16.92
C GLN A 27 -4.88 -1.14 -16.92
N SER A 28 -5.85 -1.87 -16.37
CA SER A 28 -7.22 -1.36 -16.25
C SER A 28 -7.30 -0.14 -15.34
N GLN A 29 -6.57 -0.10 -14.21
CA GLN A 29 -6.57 1.05 -13.31
C GLN A 29 -5.95 2.27 -14.00
N TYR A 30 -4.78 2.13 -14.62
CA TYR A 30 -4.12 3.23 -15.34
C TYR A 30 -4.99 3.78 -16.48
N LEU A 31 -5.61 2.91 -17.29
CA LEU A 31 -6.49 3.34 -18.38
C LEU A 31 -7.73 4.06 -17.86
N ASN A 32 -8.35 3.54 -16.79
CA ASN A 32 -9.54 4.16 -16.20
C ASN A 32 -9.22 5.55 -15.64
N SER A 33 -8.10 5.69 -14.94
CA SER A 33 -7.67 6.97 -14.36
C SER A 33 -7.23 7.99 -15.42
N ALA A 34 -6.49 7.56 -16.46
CA ALA A 34 -6.09 8.45 -17.56
C ALA A 34 -7.29 8.97 -18.37
N ARG A 35 -8.40 8.21 -18.40
CA ARG A 35 -9.64 8.62 -19.09
C ARG A 35 -10.51 9.58 -18.29
N VAL A 36 -10.13 9.93 -17.06
CA VAL A 36 -10.90 10.89 -16.24
C VAL A 36 -10.81 12.28 -16.88
N PRO A 37 -11.93 12.91 -17.28
CA PRO A 37 -11.90 14.19 -17.97
C PRO A 37 -11.20 15.28 -17.17
N ASN A 38 -10.29 16.00 -17.85
CA ASN A 38 -9.50 17.10 -17.29
C ASN A 38 -8.56 16.72 -16.13
N SER A 39 -8.33 15.43 -15.89
CA SER A 39 -7.28 15.01 -14.96
C SER A 39 -5.90 15.13 -15.62
N SER A 40 -4.88 15.47 -14.84
CA SER A 40 -3.47 15.36 -15.23
C SER A 40 -2.89 13.97 -15.03
N PHE A 41 -3.70 13.02 -14.56
CA PHE A 41 -3.28 11.62 -14.50
C PHE A 41 -3.07 11.09 -15.92
N THR A 42 -1.89 10.55 -16.21
CA THR A 42 -1.55 9.98 -17.52
C THR A 42 -0.94 8.58 -17.42
N LEU A 43 -0.79 7.90 -18.56
CA LEU A 43 -0.20 6.57 -18.66
C LEU A 43 1.32 6.61 -18.45
N LEU A 44 1.92 5.50 -18.00
CA LEU A 44 3.36 5.44 -17.74
C LEU A 44 4.19 5.57 -19.03
N GLU A 45 3.67 5.05 -20.15
CA GLU A 45 4.25 5.17 -21.48
C GLU A 45 4.56 6.63 -21.86
N ALA A 46 3.74 7.58 -21.40
CA ALA A 46 3.96 9.01 -21.67
C ALA A 46 5.29 9.53 -21.11
N PHE A 47 5.79 8.94 -20.02
CA PHE A 47 7.05 9.31 -19.39
C PHE A 47 8.27 8.65 -20.05
N GLU A 48 8.06 7.67 -20.93
CA GLU A 48 9.09 7.07 -21.79
C GLU A 48 9.26 7.85 -23.11
N GLU A 49 8.24 8.60 -23.50
CA GLU A 49 8.17 9.40 -24.74
C GLU A 49 8.41 10.91 -24.51
N LEU A 50 9.06 11.29 -23.40
CA LEU A 50 9.31 12.69 -23.07
C LEU A 50 10.14 13.40 -24.15
N ALA A 51 9.88 14.70 -24.31
CA ALA A 51 10.68 15.58 -25.16
C ALA A 51 12.19 15.48 -24.82
N VAL A 52 13.02 15.53 -25.86
CA VAL A 52 14.48 15.37 -25.74
C VAL A 52 15.06 16.34 -24.71
N GLY A 53 15.81 15.79 -23.74
CA GLY A 53 16.45 16.57 -22.67
C GLY A 53 15.57 16.77 -21.43
N THR A 54 14.31 16.35 -21.45
CA THR A 54 13.45 16.31 -20.26
C THR A 54 13.60 14.97 -19.55
N VAL A 55 13.67 15.01 -18.22
CA VAL A 55 13.59 13.84 -17.35
C VAL A 55 12.36 13.97 -16.47
N HIS A 56 11.66 12.86 -16.23
CA HIS A 56 10.62 12.81 -15.21
C HIS A 56 11.24 12.85 -13.80
N SER A 57 10.42 13.23 -12.83
CA SER A 57 10.74 13.16 -11.41
C SER A 57 9.87 12.12 -10.73
N ILE A 58 10.44 11.37 -9.79
CA ILE A 58 9.70 10.47 -8.90
C ILE A 58 9.80 11.04 -7.48
N THR A 59 8.65 11.31 -6.87
CA THR A 59 8.56 11.89 -5.53
C THR A 59 7.76 10.95 -4.63
N GLY A 60 8.30 10.64 -3.45
CA GLY A 60 7.57 9.97 -2.37
C GLY A 60 6.64 10.96 -1.67
N VAL A 61 5.35 10.67 -1.67
CA VAL A 61 4.35 11.41 -0.87
C VAL A 61 4.17 10.65 0.43
N SER A 62 4.75 11.15 1.53
CA SER A 62 4.83 10.40 2.79
C SER A 62 3.82 10.83 3.85
N TRP A 63 3.35 9.88 4.64
CA TRP A 63 2.42 10.10 5.77
C TRP A 63 2.65 9.10 6.92
N LEU A 64 2.08 9.42 8.08
CA LEU A 64 2.09 8.54 9.25
C LEU A 64 1.10 7.40 9.08
N ALA A 65 1.55 6.17 9.37
CA ALA A 65 0.73 4.96 9.32
C ALA A 65 -0.35 4.91 10.41
N PHE A 66 -0.16 5.63 11.53
CA PHE A 66 -1.14 5.63 12.61
C PHE A 66 -2.47 6.25 12.16
N PRO A 67 -3.61 5.58 12.41
CA PRO A 67 -4.93 6.05 12.06
C PRO A 67 -5.34 7.29 12.88
N LYS A 68 -5.44 8.44 12.22
CA LYS A 68 -5.86 9.71 12.87
C LYS A 68 -7.29 9.63 13.43
N THR A 69 -8.12 8.77 12.85
CA THR A 69 -9.52 8.54 13.23
C THR A 69 -9.66 7.67 14.48
N ALA A 70 -8.60 6.99 14.92
CA ALA A 70 -8.65 6.09 16.06
C ALA A 70 -8.58 6.88 17.38
N SER A 71 -9.73 7.04 18.03
CA SER A 71 -9.88 7.69 19.34
C SER A 71 -10.12 6.66 20.45
N VAL A 72 -9.37 5.56 20.43
CA VAL A 72 -9.46 4.43 21.37
C VAL A 72 -8.07 4.02 21.84
N SER A 73 -7.98 3.12 22.83
CA SER A 73 -6.69 2.65 23.33
C SER A 73 -5.93 1.86 22.26
N PHE A 74 -4.59 1.85 22.33
CA PHE A 74 -3.76 1.04 21.43
C PHE A 74 -4.13 -0.43 21.41
N GLU A 75 -4.48 -0.99 22.58
CA GLU A 75 -4.97 -2.36 22.67
C GLU A 75 -6.25 -2.58 21.86
N THR A 76 -7.17 -1.61 21.88
CA THR A 76 -8.40 -1.68 21.08
C THR A 76 -8.08 -1.60 19.58
N ILE A 77 -7.13 -0.76 19.16
CA ILE A 77 -6.70 -0.65 17.75
C ILE A 77 -6.10 -1.97 17.26
N ASP A 78 -5.24 -2.59 18.07
CA ASP A 78 -4.61 -3.88 17.76
C ASP A 78 -5.65 -5.02 17.68
N GLN A 79 -6.63 -5.06 18.59
CA GLN A 79 -7.65 -6.11 18.65
C GLN A 79 -8.73 -5.96 17.57
N GLN A 80 -9.06 -4.73 17.18
CA GLN A 80 -10.15 -4.42 16.24
C GLN A 80 -9.60 -3.82 14.94
N ARG A 81 -8.66 -4.53 14.32
CA ARG A 81 -7.98 -4.13 13.07
C ARG A 81 -8.95 -3.57 12.01
N PHE A 82 -10.05 -4.26 11.74
CA PHE A 82 -11.02 -3.87 10.71
C PHE A 82 -11.83 -2.61 11.04
N SER A 83 -11.77 -2.12 12.28
CA SER A 83 -12.46 -0.91 12.70
C SER A 83 -11.53 0.29 12.80
N TRP A 84 -10.26 0.06 13.15
CA TRP A 84 -9.36 1.15 13.53
C TRP A 84 -8.10 1.28 12.69
N GLN A 85 -7.65 0.24 11.99
CA GLN A 85 -6.47 0.34 11.13
C GLN A 85 -6.91 0.75 9.72
N ASP A 86 -7.33 2.02 9.58
CA ASP A 86 -7.95 2.54 8.36
C ASP A 86 -6.99 3.27 7.40
N GLU A 87 -5.72 3.48 7.79
CA GLU A 87 -4.68 3.96 6.89
C GLU A 87 -4.15 2.84 5.97
N TYR A 88 -3.37 3.20 4.95
CA TYR A 88 -2.73 2.27 4.01
C TYR A 88 -1.63 1.36 4.61
N VAL A 89 -1.79 0.99 5.89
CA VAL A 89 -0.97 0.04 6.61
C VAL A 89 -1.87 -0.69 7.59
N GLU A 90 -1.80 -2.00 7.61
CA GLU A 90 -2.42 -2.82 8.64
C GLU A 90 -1.34 -3.68 9.31
N TRP A 91 -1.56 -4.05 10.57
CA TRP A 91 -0.60 -4.82 11.35
C TRP A 91 -1.24 -5.87 12.25
N ARG A 92 -0.39 -6.83 12.62
CA ARG A 92 -0.67 -7.87 13.61
C ARG A 92 0.38 -7.79 14.71
N THR A 93 -0.08 -7.79 15.95
CA THR A 93 0.76 -7.84 17.16
C THR A 93 0.72 -9.24 17.74
N GLU A 94 1.87 -9.86 17.88
CA GLU A 94 2.05 -11.20 18.43
C GLU A 94 2.57 -11.10 19.87
N LYS A 95 1.92 -11.84 20.77
CA LYS A 95 2.25 -11.88 22.19
C LYS A 95 2.59 -13.30 22.62
N ASP A 96 3.50 -13.42 23.59
CA ASP A 96 3.77 -14.70 24.25
C ASP A 96 2.71 -15.02 25.34
N ASP A 97 2.89 -16.16 26.01
CA ASP A 97 1.99 -16.63 27.08
C ASP A 97 1.95 -15.70 28.31
N SER A 98 2.95 -14.82 28.46
CA SER A 98 2.97 -13.79 29.52
C SER A 98 2.22 -12.51 29.12
N GLY A 99 1.80 -12.41 27.86
CA GLY A 99 1.18 -11.22 27.29
C GLY A 99 2.18 -10.19 26.77
N SER A 100 3.48 -10.49 26.77
CA SER A 100 4.53 -9.61 26.26
C SER A 100 4.56 -9.64 24.74
N VAL A 101 4.70 -8.48 24.09
CA VAL A 101 4.82 -8.42 22.63
C VAL A 101 6.17 -8.99 22.21
N THR A 102 6.15 -9.95 21.29
CA THR A 102 7.36 -10.60 20.75
C THR A 102 7.61 -10.22 19.30
N ARG A 103 6.56 -9.88 18.55
CA ARG A 103 6.65 -9.53 17.15
C ARG A 103 5.50 -8.63 16.71
N ILE A 104 5.79 -7.70 15.81
CA ILE A 104 4.77 -6.92 15.10
C ILE A 104 5.06 -7.06 13.61
N THR A 105 4.03 -7.45 12.86
CA THR A 105 4.10 -7.59 11.39
C THR A 105 3.21 -6.53 10.74
N PHE A 106 3.79 -5.69 9.88
CA PHE A 106 3.09 -4.66 9.10
C PHE A 106 2.98 -5.08 7.63
N THR A 107 1.86 -4.75 6.98
CA THR A 107 1.68 -4.90 5.54
C THR A 107 1.02 -3.66 4.94
N THR A 108 1.47 -3.32 3.74
CA THR A 108 0.84 -2.35 2.83
C THR A 108 0.40 -3.01 1.53
N GLU A 109 0.50 -4.35 1.45
CA GLU A 109 0.18 -5.12 0.26
C GLU A 109 -1.32 -5.00 -0.05
N PHE A 110 -1.64 -4.63 -1.28
CA PHE A 110 -3.01 -4.55 -1.73
C PHE A 110 -3.62 -5.93 -2.00
N PRO A 111 -4.94 -6.10 -1.81
CA PRO A 111 -5.61 -7.37 -2.08
C PRO A 111 -5.47 -7.82 -3.53
N GLU A 112 -5.34 -6.88 -4.48
CA GLU A 112 -5.15 -7.11 -5.92
C GLU A 112 -3.96 -8.05 -6.23
N TYR A 113 -2.90 -8.06 -5.41
CA TYR A 113 -1.78 -9.00 -5.57
C TYR A 113 -2.23 -10.46 -5.37
N TYR A 114 -2.95 -10.72 -4.29
CA TYR A 114 -3.44 -12.06 -3.96
C TYR A 114 -4.64 -12.46 -4.81
N GLU A 115 -5.43 -11.48 -5.28
CA GLU A 115 -6.46 -11.71 -6.30
C GLU A 115 -5.87 -12.26 -7.60
N ALA A 116 -4.74 -11.73 -8.08
CA ALA A 116 -4.04 -12.25 -9.25
C ALA A 116 -3.57 -13.70 -9.05
N LEU A 117 -2.97 -14.01 -7.90
CA LEU A 117 -2.59 -15.39 -7.55
C LEU A 117 -3.81 -16.32 -7.51
N ALA A 118 -4.88 -15.87 -6.85
CA ALA A 118 -6.13 -16.63 -6.72
C ALA A 118 -6.80 -16.87 -8.06
N GLU A 119 -6.72 -15.93 -9.00
CA GLU A 119 -7.31 -16.07 -10.34
C GLU A 119 -6.65 -17.23 -11.09
N VAL A 120 -5.31 -17.28 -11.12
CA VAL A 120 -4.56 -18.31 -11.84
C VAL A 120 -4.78 -19.70 -11.24
N SER A 121 -4.52 -19.89 -9.95
CA SER A 121 -4.71 -21.19 -9.31
C SER A 121 -4.77 -21.12 -7.79
N LEU A 122 -5.35 -22.16 -7.18
CA LEU A 122 -5.29 -22.34 -5.74
C LEU A 122 -3.83 -22.53 -5.27
N ASP A 123 -3.02 -23.27 -6.02
CA ASP A 123 -1.63 -23.55 -5.65
C ASP A 123 -0.78 -22.26 -5.62
N ALA A 124 -0.98 -21.36 -6.59
CA ALA A 124 -0.35 -20.03 -6.60
C ALA A 124 -0.76 -19.20 -5.37
N LEU A 125 -2.04 -19.21 -5.00
CA LEU A 125 -2.51 -18.52 -3.79
C LEU A 125 -1.89 -19.12 -2.52
N ILE A 126 -1.83 -20.45 -2.41
CA ILE A 126 -1.19 -21.15 -1.28
C ILE A 126 0.29 -20.81 -1.22
N ALA A 127 0.98 -20.76 -2.37
CA ALA A 127 2.38 -20.36 -2.45
C ALA A 127 2.58 -18.93 -1.92
N GLY A 128 1.73 -17.98 -2.33
CA GLY A 128 1.79 -16.60 -1.83
C GLY A 128 1.59 -16.50 -0.31
N VAL A 129 0.68 -17.31 0.26
CA VAL A 129 0.51 -17.38 1.74
C VAL A 129 1.78 -17.92 2.41
N LYS A 130 2.37 -18.99 1.87
CA LYS A 130 3.59 -19.61 2.40
C LYS A 130 4.83 -18.73 2.27
N GLU A 131 4.85 -17.84 1.28
CA GLU A 131 5.93 -16.88 1.06
C GLU A 131 6.06 -15.93 2.26
N VAL A 132 4.94 -15.43 2.79
CA VAL A 132 4.93 -14.45 3.88
C VAL A 132 4.73 -15.07 5.26
N ILE A 133 4.21 -16.29 5.34
CA ILE A 133 3.97 -17.03 6.58
C ILE A 133 4.63 -18.42 6.47
N PRO A 134 5.91 -18.55 6.86
CA PRO A 134 6.63 -19.82 6.80
C PRO A 134 5.91 -20.93 7.60
N GLY A 135 5.80 -22.11 6.99
CA GLY A 135 5.09 -23.25 7.60
C GLY A 135 3.57 -23.19 7.48
N ALA A 136 3.00 -22.17 6.82
CA ALA A 136 1.57 -22.12 6.55
C ALA A 136 1.09 -23.34 5.76
N ASN A 137 -0.06 -23.88 6.14
CA ASN A 137 -0.74 -24.95 5.42
C ASN A 137 -2.23 -24.62 5.27
N PRO A 138 -2.56 -23.58 4.49
CA PRO A 138 -3.92 -23.10 4.36
C PRO A 138 -4.82 -24.12 3.66
N THR A 139 -6.04 -24.30 4.18
CA THR A 139 -7.07 -25.07 3.48
C THR A 139 -7.84 -24.20 2.49
N VAL A 140 -8.49 -24.82 1.50
CA VAL A 140 -9.37 -24.11 0.55
C VAL A 140 -10.47 -23.33 1.26
N GLN A 141 -11.05 -23.93 2.30
CA GLN A 141 -12.12 -23.30 3.07
C GLN A 141 -11.63 -22.06 3.82
N GLU A 142 -10.41 -22.08 4.37
CA GLU A 142 -9.82 -20.92 5.03
C GLU A 142 -9.53 -19.77 4.06
N LEU A 143 -9.12 -20.09 2.82
CA LEU A 143 -8.78 -19.06 1.83
C LEU A 143 -10.00 -18.49 1.10
N LEU A 144 -10.97 -19.34 0.75
CA LEU A 144 -12.06 -18.99 -0.16
C LEU A 144 -13.46 -19.05 0.48
N GLY A 145 -13.60 -19.62 1.67
CA GLY A 145 -14.88 -19.73 2.39
C GLY A 145 -15.92 -20.70 1.80
N VAL A 146 -15.57 -21.53 0.80
CA VAL A 146 -16.52 -22.42 0.07
C VAL A 146 -16.16 -23.90 0.17
N SER A 147 -17.17 -24.79 0.02
CA SER A 147 -17.01 -26.25 0.12
C SER A 147 -17.19 -27.05 -1.20
N SER A 148 -17.65 -26.48 -2.33
CA SER A 148 -18.06 -27.35 -3.46
C SER A 148 -17.85 -26.89 -4.92
N ASP A 149 -17.12 -25.81 -5.22
CA ASP A 149 -16.49 -25.64 -6.56
C ASP A 149 -15.33 -24.64 -6.50
N PRO A 150 -14.06 -25.07 -6.43
CA PRO A 150 -12.92 -24.17 -6.24
C PRO A 150 -12.49 -23.44 -7.53
N ILE A 151 -13.15 -23.61 -8.68
CA ILE A 151 -12.61 -23.12 -9.96
C ILE A 151 -13.12 -21.72 -10.33
N PHE A 152 -14.43 -21.49 -10.36
CA PHE A 152 -14.97 -20.22 -10.88
C PHE A 152 -14.91 -19.05 -9.88
N GLY A 153 -14.36 -17.91 -10.29
CA GLY A 153 -14.38 -16.67 -9.52
C GLY A 153 -13.59 -16.73 -8.21
N ARG A 154 -12.44 -17.43 -8.21
CA ARG A 154 -11.55 -17.54 -7.02
C ARG A 154 -11.11 -16.19 -6.50
N SER A 155 -10.66 -15.29 -7.38
CA SER A 155 -10.25 -13.92 -7.01
C SER A 155 -11.33 -13.21 -6.19
N ARG A 156 -12.55 -13.08 -6.74
CA ARG A 156 -13.69 -12.46 -6.04
C ARG A 156 -14.03 -13.15 -4.72
N ARG A 157 -13.96 -14.49 -4.65
CA ARG A 157 -14.26 -15.23 -3.43
C ARG A 157 -13.22 -15.01 -2.35
N PHE A 158 -11.94 -15.04 -2.71
CA PHE A 158 -10.84 -14.68 -1.84
C PHE A 158 -11.06 -13.28 -1.26
N ARG A 159 -11.29 -12.27 -2.13
CA ARG A 159 -11.54 -10.88 -1.73
C ARG A 159 -12.70 -10.75 -0.73
N ASN A 160 -13.83 -11.39 -1.03
CA ASN A 160 -15.01 -11.35 -0.16
C ASN A 160 -14.81 -12.09 1.18
N HIS A 161 -13.91 -13.07 1.21
CA HIS A 161 -13.61 -13.87 2.39
C HIS A 161 -12.46 -13.31 3.24
N LEU A 162 -11.65 -12.36 2.71
CA LEU A 162 -10.48 -11.79 3.39
C LEU A 162 -10.68 -11.40 4.87
N PRO A 163 -11.81 -10.79 5.30
CA PRO A 163 -12.01 -10.45 6.71
C PRO A 163 -12.18 -11.67 7.64
N ARG A 164 -12.55 -12.82 7.07
CA ARG A 164 -12.76 -14.09 7.80
C ARG A 164 -11.64 -15.11 7.59
N ASN A 165 -10.78 -14.89 6.59
CA ASN A 165 -9.65 -15.76 6.31
C ASN A 165 -8.66 -15.71 7.49
N PRO A 166 -8.38 -16.83 8.21
CA PRO A 166 -7.51 -16.83 9.38
C PRO A 166 -6.07 -16.43 9.07
N TRP A 167 -5.63 -16.62 7.82
CA TRP A 167 -4.30 -16.21 7.36
C TRP A 167 -4.19 -14.69 7.13
N ASN A 168 -5.32 -13.99 7.13
CA ASN A 168 -5.36 -12.56 6.95
C ASN A 168 -6.07 -11.80 8.07
N ASN A 169 -6.94 -12.40 8.88
CA ASN A 169 -7.75 -11.70 9.89
C ASN A 169 -7.01 -11.38 11.20
N GLY A 170 -5.71 -11.69 11.28
CA GLY A 170 -4.90 -11.52 12.49
C GLY A 170 -4.78 -12.78 13.36
N GLU A 171 -5.55 -13.84 13.11
CA GLU A 171 -5.46 -15.09 13.89
C GLU A 171 -4.16 -15.84 13.59
N LYS A 172 -3.98 -16.26 12.34
CA LYS A 172 -2.78 -16.98 11.86
C LYS A 172 -1.81 -16.08 11.11
N GLY A 173 -2.26 -14.93 10.64
CA GLY A 173 -1.40 -13.97 9.93
C GLY A 173 -2.12 -12.75 9.42
N ILE A 174 -1.37 -11.97 8.63
CA ILE A 174 -1.83 -10.77 7.93
C ILE A 174 -1.21 -10.76 6.53
N LEU A 175 -2.01 -11.02 5.49
CA LEU A 175 -1.53 -11.08 4.10
C LEU A 175 -1.49 -9.68 3.49
N CYS A 176 -2.64 -9.02 3.46
CA CYS A 176 -2.86 -7.79 2.70
C CYS A 176 -3.88 -6.89 3.41
N LEU A 177 -4.01 -5.66 2.89
CA LEU A 177 -5.00 -4.69 3.34
C LEU A 177 -6.42 -5.22 3.11
N THR A 178 -7.32 -4.91 4.05
CA THR A 178 -8.71 -5.38 4.04
C THR A 178 -9.72 -4.27 3.93
N GLN A 179 -9.40 -3.09 4.44
CA GLN A 179 -10.24 -1.91 4.34
C GLN A 179 -10.60 -1.60 2.88
N GLN A 180 -11.88 -1.30 2.65
CA GLN A 180 -12.38 -0.99 1.30
C GLN A 180 -11.75 0.26 0.69
N PHE A 181 -11.24 1.16 1.53
CA PHE A 181 -10.58 2.41 1.12
C PHE A 181 -9.07 2.25 0.96
N ASN A 182 -8.52 1.04 1.19
CA ASN A 182 -7.10 0.71 1.11
C ASN A 182 -6.86 -0.36 0.04
N THR A 183 -7.37 -0.11 -1.16
CA THR A 183 -7.13 -0.94 -2.34
C THR A 183 -6.31 -0.18 -3.36
N LEU A 184 -5.76 -0.89 -4.34
CA LEU A 184 -5.09 -0.25 -5.46
C LEU A 184 -6.08 0.68 -6.19
N GLY A 185 -7.29 0.19 -6.47
CA GLY A 185 -8.32 1.02 -7.10
C GLY A 185 -8.70 2.28 -6.32
N ALA A 186 -8.72 2.23 -4.97
CA ALA A 186 -8.97 3.40 -4.14
C ALA A 186 -7.86 4.46 -4.26
N LEU A 187 -6.59 4.03 -4.31
CA LEU A 187 -5.45 4.91 -4.50
C LEU A 187 -5.48 5.59 -5.87
N PHE A 188 -5.79 4.85 -6.94
CA PHE A 188 -5.95 5.41 -8.29
C PHE A 188 -7.10 6.42 -8.36
N ASN A 189 -8.27 6.06 -7.83
CA ASN A 189 -9.43 6.95 -7.77
C ASN A 189 -9.14 8.23 -6.98
N LEU A 190 -8.32 8.16 -5.93
CA LEU A 190 -7.89 9.36 -5.21
C LEU A 190 -7.01 10.27 -6.08
N LEU A 191 -5.97 9.72 -6.71
CA LEU A 191 -5.06 10.51 -7.55
C LEU A 191 -5.76 11.09 -8.78
N ASP A 192 -6.65 10.34 -9.44
CA ASP A 192 -7.29 10.83 -10.67
C ASP A 192 -8.27 11.98 -10.40
N LYS A 193 -8.99 11.97 -9.26
CA LYS A 193 -9.89 13.06 -8.86
C LYS A 193 -9.11 14.25 -8.33
N CYS A 194 -8.06 14.02 -7.54
CA CYS A 194 -7.19 15.09 -7.06
C CYS A 194 -6.26 15.65 -8.14
N GLY A 195 -6.08 14.93 -9.26
CA GLY A 195 -5.34 15.37 -10.44
C GLY A 195 -6.10 16.33 -11.35
N ILE A 196 -7.38 16.64 -11.05
CA ILE A 196 -8.14 17.66 -11.79
C ILE A 196 -7.78 19.04 -11.22
N PRO A 197 -7.27 19.99 -12.02
CA PRO A 197 -6.87 21.31 -11.52
C PRO A 197 -8.03 22.04 -10.83
N ASN A 198 -7.82 22.50 -9.59
CA ASN A 198 -8.80 23.31 -8.88
C ASN A 198 -8.18 24.62 -8.36
N PRO A 199 -7.99 25.63 -9.23
CA PRO A 199 -7.26 26.85 -8.87
C PRO A 199 -7.99 27.72 -7.82
N GLY A 200 -9.29 27.53 -7.61
CA GLY A 200 -10.10 28.32 -6.68
C GLY A 200 -10.03 27.87 -5.21
N VAL A 201 -9.29 26.79 -4.92
CA VAL A 201 -9.29 26.12 -3.61
C VAL A 201 -7.84 25.87 -3.21
N ALA A 202 -7.47 26.05 -1.93
CA ALA A 202 -6.09 25.79 -1.50
C ALA A 202 -5.77 24.27 -1.60
N PRO A 203 -4.55 23.84 -2.00
CA PRO A 203 -4.25 22.42 -2.25
C PRO A 203 -4.59 21.48 -1.08
N ASP A 204 -4.32 21.92 0.15
CA ASP A 204 -4.61 21.22 1.40
C ASP A 204 -6.12 21.10 1.72
N THR A 205 -6.95 21.93 1.11
CA THR A 205 -8.42 21.88 1.25
C THR A 205 -9.12 21.06 0.16
N VAL A 206 -8.39 20.66 -0.89
CA VAL A 206 -9.00 19.94 -2.03
C VAL A 206 -9.59 18.59 -1.63
N CYS A 207 -9.01 17.90 -0.66
CA CYS A 207 -9.55 16.63 -0.17
C CYS A 207 -11.02 16.74 0.29
N SER A 208 -11.40 17.88 0.88
CA SER A 208 -12.76 18.09 1.39
C SER A 208 -13.81 18.31 0.28
N ILE A 209 -13.38 18.52 -0.97
CA ILE A 209 -14.28 18.90 -2.07
C ILE A 209 -14.33 17.88 -3.21
N VAL A 210 -13.37 16.95 -3.30
CA VAL A 210 -13.36 15.88 -4.32
C VAL A 210 -14.33 14.74 -3.99
N GLY A 211 -15.19 14.92 -2.98
CA GLY A 211 -16.26 14.00 -2.60
C GLY A 211 -15.74 12.69 -2.02
N GLY A 212 -16.47 11.60 -2.25
CA GLY A 212 -16.16 10.27 -1.68
C GLY A 212 -14.85 9.64 -2.12
N ALA A 213 -14.06 10.30 -2.97
CA ALA A 213 -12.73 9.85 -3.36
C ALA A 213 -11.65 10.14 -2.31
N CYS A 214 -11.89 11.09 -1.39
CA CYS A 214 -10.89 11.51 -0.40
C CYS A 214 -11.51 11.56 1.00
N GLY A 215 -10.85 10.94 1.97
CA GLY A 215 -11.19 11.00 3.39
C GLY A 215 -10.42 12.11 4.10
N PRO A 216 -10.99 13.33 4.29
CA PRO A 216 -10.27 14.46 4.90
C PRO A 216 -9.83 14.24 6.35
N GLY A 217 -10.44 13.26 7.04
CA GLY A 217 -10.08 12.87 8.41
C GLY A 217 -8.82 11.99 8.52
N ARG A 218 -8.26 11.51 7.40
CA ARG A 218 -7.12 10.59 7.34
C ARG A 218 -5.79 11.33 7.23
N ASN A 219 -4.69 10.60 7.37
CA ASN A 219 -3.33 11.09 7.12
C ASN A 219 -2.94 10.98 5.64
N SER A 220 -3.26 9.85 5.01
CA SER A 220 -2.94 9.54 3.60
C SER A 220 -3.64 10.48 2.63
N ASP A 221 -4.97 10.45 2.61
CA ASP A 221 -5.74 11.04 1.51
C ASP A 221 -5.49 12.56 1.32
N PRO A 222 -5.49 13.41 2.37
CA PRO A 222 -5.19 14.83 2.20
C PRO A 222 -3.79 15.10 1.67
N ARG A 223 -2.80 14.29 2.04
CA ARG A 223 -1.41 14.46 1.60
C ARG A 223 -1.23 14.08 0.14
N VAL A 224 -1.75 12.92 -0.26
CA VAL A 224 -1.76 12.49 -1.67
C VAL A 224 -2.52 13.50 -2.53
N CYS A 225 -3.68 13.96 -2.07
CA CYS A 225 -4.49 14.92 -2.80
C CYS A 225 -3.79 16.28 -2.96
N SER A 226 -3.19 16.80 -1.89
CA SER A 226 -2.44 18.06 -1.91
C SER A 226 -1.19 17.98 -2.80
N ALA A 227 -0.47 16.85 -2.77
CA ALA A 227 0.67 16.61 -3.65
C ALA A 227 0.26 16.58 -5.13
N ALA A 228 -0.81 15.85 -5.47
CA ALA A 228 -1.37 15.83 -6.82
C ALA A 228 -1.77 17.24 -7.28
N GLN A 229 -2.46 18.00 -6.43
CA GLN A 229 -2.86 19.39 -6.71
C GLN A 229 -1.68 20.33 -6.93
N THR A 230 -0.61 20.15 -6.18
CA THR A 230 0.62 20.92 -6.34
C THR A 230 1.24 20.65 -7.71
N LEU A 231 1.27 19.39 -8.16
CA LEU A 231 1.80 19.03 -9.48
C LEU A 231 0.95 19.60 -10.62
N VAL A 232 -0.37 19.36 -10.62
CA VAL A 232 -1.24 19.82 -11.71
C VAL A 232 -1.28 21.34 -11.85
N ARG A 233 -1.24 22.10 -10.74
CA ARG A 233 -1.20 23.58 -10.79
C ARG A 233 0.10 24.13 -11.34
N ASN A 234 1.16 23.35 -11.29
CA ASN A 234 2.46 23.65 -11.90
C ASN A 234 2.58 23.05 -13.32
N SER A 235 1.44 22.76 -13.96
CA SER A 235 1.36 22.20 -15.32
C SER A 235 2.21 20.94 -15.47
N GLN A 236 2.14 20.04 -14.50
CA GLN A 236 2.74 18.71 -14.58
C GLN A 236 1.67 17.68 -14.91
N GLY A 237 1.98 16.76 -15.83
CA GLY A 237 1.29 15.47 -15.85
C GLY A 237 1.87 14.57 -14.78
N LEU A 238 1.03 13.67 -14.25
CA LEU A 238 1.39 12.83 -13.12
C LEU A 238 0.85 11.41 -13.30
N SER A 239 1.45 10.46 -12.59
CA SER A 239 0.93 9.09 -12.47
C SER A 239 1.47 8.44 -11.20
N LEU A 240 0.99 7.24 -10.88
CA LEU A 240 1.66 6.40 -9.88
C LEU A 240 2.88 5.75 -10.54
N SER A 241 4.04 5.80 -9.90
CA SER A 241 5.24 5.12 -10.44
C SER A 241 5.10 3.60 -10.37
N ASP A 242 5.76 2.89 -11.27
CA ASP A 242 5.86 1.42 -11.23
C ASP A 242 7.06 0.95 -10.36
N PRO A 243 6.86 -0.03 -9.44
CA PRO A 243 5.59 -0.68 -9.11
C PRO A 243 4.67 0.21 -8.28
N ALA A 244 3.38 0.25 -8.66
CA ALA A 244 2.38 1.05 -7.97
C ALA A 244 2.14 0.56 -6.53
N GLY A 245 1.81 1.50 -5.64
CA GLY A 245 1.36 1.23 -4.29
C GLY A 245 2.14 1.93 -3.20
N ILE A 246 2.13 1.33 -2.00
CA ILE A 246 2.55 1.99 -0.77
C ILE A 246 3.79 1.32 -0.21
N ASN A 247 4.88 2.06 0.00
CA ASN A 247 6.11 1.52 0.59
C ASN A 247 6.19 1.91 2.06
N ILE A 248 6.69 0.99 2.88
CA ILE A 248 7.14 1.26 4.24
C ILE A 248 8.52 1.93 4.14
N VAL A 249 8.62 3.14 4.69
CA VAL A 249 9.80 4.01 4.53
C VAL A 249 10.71 3.91 5.73
N GLU A 250 10.21 4.29 6.91
CA GLU A 250 11.04 4.38 8.11
C GLU A 250 10.22 4.30 9.40
N LEU A 251 10.91 3.95 10.49
CA LEU A 251 10.46 4.16 11.86
C LEU A 251 11.19 5.37 12.44
N GLN A 252 10.43 6.39 12.85
CA GLN A 252 10.96 7.55 13.57
C GLN A 252 11.06 7.28 15.09
N GLY A 253 11.52 8.28 15.84
CA GLY A 253 11.70 8.19 17.29
C GLY A 253 13.09 7.70 17.71
N VAL A 254 13.29 7.61 19.02
CA VAL A 254 14.57 7.21 19.63
C VAL A 254 14.50 5.75 20.07
N TRP A 255 15.05 4.89 19.23
CA TRP A 255 15.13 3.46 19.47
C TRP A 255 16.34 3.10 20.33
N ARG A 256 16.12 2.25 21.34
CA ARG A 256 17.19 1.71 22.19
C ARG A 256 17.00 0.23 22.43
N ILE A 257 18.11 -0.48 22.64
CA ILE A 257 18.15 -1.83 23.19
C ILE A 257 19.03 -1.78 24.44
N ASN A 258 18.48 -2.16 25.60
CA ASN A 258 19.18 -2.13 26.89
C ASN A 258 19.79 -0.75 27.19
N GLY A 259 19.06 0.32 26.89
CA GLY A 259 19.49 1.71 27.08
C GLY A 259 20.46 2.25 26.03
N GLN A 260 21.02 1.42 25.16
CA GLN A 260 21.90 1.85 24.08
C GLN A 260 21.08 2.27 22.85
N ARG A 261 21.27 3.49 22.35
CA ARG A 261 20.64 3.95 21.11
C ARG A 261 21.08 3.11 19.92
N ILE A 262 20.11 2.76 19.08
CA ILE A 262 20.33 2.13 17.77
C ILE A 262 19.78 3.04 16.67
N ASP A 263 20.32 2.90 15.48
CA ASP A 263 19.61 3.31 14.26
C ASP A 263 18.73 2.14 13.83
N ILE A 264 17.41 2.29 13.99
CA ILE A 264 16.46 1.23 13.65
C ILE A 264 16.36 1.04 12.12
N ASN A 265 16.62 2.10 11.35
CA ASN A 265 16.45 2.12 9.90
C ASN A 265 17.72 1.69 9.14
N ASP A 266 18.86 1.58 9.84
CA ASP A 266 20.03 0.87 9.30
C ASP A 266 19.76 -0.65 9.31
N LEU A 267 19.12 -1.14 8.24
CA LEU A 267 18.73 -2.54 8.10
C LEU A 267 19.92 -3.53 8.16
N THR A 268 21.16 -3.05 7.99
CA THR A 268 22.35 -3.89 8.11
C THR A 268 22.83 -3.99 9.56
N ASN A 269 22.64 -2.94 10.35
CA ASN A 269 23.20 -2.83 11.70
C ASN A 269 22.17 -2.71 12.84
N ASN A 270 20.87 -2.72 12.54
CA ASN A 270 19.80 -2.66 13.55
C ASN A 270 19.64 -3.95 14.37
N ARG A 271 20.60 -4.88 14.30
CA ARG A 271 20.64 -6.16 15.02
C ARG A 271 19.48 -7.10 14.67
N ASN A 272 18.96 -7.01 13.44
CA ASN A 272 17.85 -7.81 12.92
C ASN A 272 16.53 -7.62 13.69
N VAL A 273 16.39 -6.51 14.44
CA VAL A 273 15.13 -6.23 15.15
C VAL A 273 14.09 -5.65 14.21
N TRP A 274 14.49 -4.93 13.15
CA TRP A 274 13.59 -4.40 12.14
C TRP A 274 14.00 -4.88 10.76
N SER A 275 13.04 -5.32 9.94
CA SER A 275 13.32 -5.77 8.58
C SER A 275 12.22 -5.32 7.64
N LEU A 276 12.61 -4.96 6.42
CA LEU A 276 11.73 -4.71 5.29
C LEU A 276 11.86 -5.85 4.29
N SER A 277 10.76 -6.19 3.63
CA SER A 277 10.68 -7.24 2.61
C SER A 277 9.59 -6.88 1.60
N ARG A 278 9.43 -7.70 0.55
CA ARG A 278 8.36 -7.56 -0.45
C ARG A 278 8.39 -6.19 -1.14
N GLY A 279 9.57 -5.75 -1.60
CA GLY A 279 9.75 -4.42 -2.20
C GLY A 279 9.39 -3.26 -1.26
N GLY A 280 9.58 -3.45 0.04
CA GLY A 280 9.20 -2.46 1.07
C GLY A 280 7.73 -2.48 1.47
N ARG A 281 6.92 -3.45 1.02
CA ARG A 281 5.48 -3.53 1.34
C ARG A 281 5.16 -4.33 2.60
N ARG A 282 6.17 -4.96 3.19
CA ARG A 282 6.04 -5.76 4.40
C ARG A 282 7.19 -5.51 5.34
N ALA A 283 6.87 -5.32 6.62
CA ALA A 283 7.88 -5.12 7.64
C ALA A 283 7.63 -5.95 8.88
N VAL A 284 8.70 -6.32 9.57
CA VAL A 284 8.66 -7.09 10.81
C VAL A 284 9.55 -6.43 11.84
N LEU A 285 8.96 -6.13 13.00
CA LEU A 285 9.67 -5.75 14.21
C LEU A 285 9.70 -6.96 15.16
N ASN A 286 10.88 -7.53 15.40
CA ASN A 286 11.12 -8.51 16.45
C ASN A 286 11.36 -7.75 17.76
N VAL A 287 10.46 -7.89 18.72
CA VAL A 287 10.55 -7.21 20.01
C VAL A 287 11.43 -8.05 20.93
N VAL A 288 12.67 -7.58 21.12
CA VAL A 288 13.66 -8.21 22.00
C VAL A 288 13.69 -7.54 23.37
N ASP A 289 14.21 -8.24 24.37
CA ASP A 289 14.37 -7.71 25.72
C ASP A 289 15.12 -6.36 25.72
N GLY A 290 14.55 -5.38 26.43
CA GLY A 290 15.10 -4.04 26.56
C GLY A 290 14.94 -3.16 25.30
N LEU A 291 14.21 -3.59 24.27
CA LEU A 291 13.81 -2.74 23.15
C LEU A 291 12.81 -1.68 23.60
N THR A 292 13.12 -0.42 23.36
CA THR A 292 12.24 0.72 23.68
C THR A 292 12.13 1.70 22.52
N LEU A 293 10.97 2.30 22.36
CA LEU A 293 10.71 3.45 21.50
C LEU A 293 10.46 4.67 22.40
N ASP A 294 11.27 5.71 22.25
CA ASP A 294 11.19 6.95 23.02
C ASP A 294 11.23 6.74 24.55
N GLY A 295 11.91 5.68 24.98
CA GLY A 295 12.08 5.31 26.40
C GLY A 295 10.97 4.41 26.94
N GLU A 296 9.91 4.16 26.16
CA GLU A 296 8.82 3.27 26.51
C GLU A 296 9.05 1.86 25.96
N THR A 297 8.71 0.85 26.75
CA THR A 297 8.69 -0.55 26.30
C THR A 297 7.64 -0.72 25.19
N ILE A 298 7.93 -1.57 24.22
CA ILE A 298 6.99 -1.88 23.14
C ILE A 298 5.87 -2.79 23.68
N THR A 299 4.63 -2.33 23.60
CA THR A 299 3.44 -3.03 24.14
C THR A 299 2.34 -3.26 23.11
N SER A 300 2.42 -2.63 21.94
CA SER A 300 1.43 -2.76 20.87
C SER A 300 2.01 -2.37 19.51
N GLY A 301 1.37 -2.84 18.44
CA GLY A 301 1.65 -2.40 17.07
C GLY A 301 1.17 -0.97 16.83
N ALA A 302 0.05 -0.58 17.45
CA ALA A 302 -0.45 0.79 17.42
C ALA A 302 0.52 1.82 18.00
N GLN A 303 1.24 1.49 19.08
CA GLN A 303 2.32 2.35 19.60
C GLN A 303 3.41 2.57 18.55
N VAL A 304 3.87 1.50 17.91
CA VAL A 304 4.94 1.57 16.90
C VAL A 304 4.46 2.32 15.65
N SER A 305 3.20 2.13 15.23
CA SER A 305 2.67 2.79 14.03
C SER A 305 2.57 4.31 14.15
N GLN A 306 2.60 4.87 15.36
CA GLN A 306 2.75 6.32 15.58
C GLN A 306 4.07 6.89 15.08
N SER A 307 5.07 6.04 14.90
CA SER A 307 6.40 6.40 14.38
C SER A 307 6.65 5.89 12.97
N LEU A 308 5.75 5.08 12.41
CA LEU A 308 5.91 4.43 11.12
C LEU A 308 5.47 5.37 10.00
N PHE A 309 6.37 5.64 9.06
CA PHE A 309 6.08 6.38 7.84
C PHE A 309 5.99 5.44 6.65
N VAL A 310 5.02 5.74 5.79
CA VAL A 310 4.85 5.10 4.48
C VAL A 310 4.75 6.15 3.39
N ASP A 311 4.95 5.76 2.14
CA ASP A 311 4.78 6.64 0.99
C ASP A 311 4.04 5.99 -0.18
N ALA A 312 3.41 6.83 -1.00
CA ALA A 312 3.10 6.51 -2.40
C ALA A 312 4.09 7.26 -3.30
N LYS A 313 4.63 6.58 -4.31
CA LYS A 313 5.54 7.20 -5.27
C LYS A 313 4.76 7.71 -6.47
N VAL A 314 4.92 9.01 -6.74
CA VAL A 314 4.28 9.71 -7.86
C VAL A 314 5.35 10.07 -8.87
N ILE A 315 5.15 9.67 -10.12
CA ILE A 315 5.96 10.10 -11.26
C ILE A 315 5.33 11.34 -11.89
N SER A 316 6.13 12.32 -12.29
CA SER A 316 5.65 13.56 -12.89
C SER A 316 6.65 14.17 -13.87
N ALA A 317 6.12 14.94 -14.82
CA ALA A 317 6.91 15.70 -15.79
C ALA A 317 6.10 16.91 -16.28
N PRO A 318 6.75 17.98 -16.78
CA PRO A 318 6.06 19.10 -17.37
C PRO A 318 5.13 18.65 -18.50
N GLU A 319 3.89 19.11 -18.50
CA GLU A 319 2.88 18.75 -19.51
C GLU A 319 3.33 19.11 -20.93
N THR A 320 4.10 20.19 -21.06
CA THR A 320 4.70 20.61 -22.34
C THR A 320 5.73 19.62 -22.90
N SER A 321 6.25 18.72 -22.06
CA SER A 321 7.21 17.68 -22.44
C SER A 321 6.56 16.32 -22.69
N LEU A 322 5.28 16.15 -22.36
CA LEU A 322 4.53 14.92 -22.65
C LEU A 322 4.13 14.87 -24.13
N PRO A 323 4.00 13.66 -24.71
CA PRO A 323 3.51 13.50 -26.07
C PRO A 323 2.08 14.04 -26.19
N ASP A 324 1.68 14.48 -27.38
CA ASP A 324 0.38 15.15 -27.59
C ASP A 324 -0.82 14.29 -27.16
N TRP A 325 -0.69 12.97 -27.25
CA TRP A 325 -1.73 12.02 -26.85
C TRP A 325 -1.93 11.93 -25.33
N ALA A 326 -0.94 12.33 -24.54
CA ALA A 326 -0.87 12.24 -23.07
C ALA A 326 -1.05 13.60 -22.37
N LYS A 327 -1.46 14.63 -23.10
CA LYS A 327 -1.78 15.94 -22.52
C LYS A 327 -3.19 15.93 -21.95
N ILE A 328 -3.43 16.78 -20.96
CA ILE A 328 -4.69 16.79 -20.20
C ILE A 328 -5.90 16.78 -21.13
N GLY A 329 -6.74 15.76 -20.97
CA GLY A 329 -7.99 15.62 -21.72
C GLY A 329 -7.84 15.07 -23.14
N GLN A 330 -6.64 14.61 -23.54
CA GLN A 330 -6.41 13.93 -24.81
C GLN A 330 -6.44 12.40 -24.68
N GLU A 331 -6.13 11.82 -23.52
CA GLU A 331 -6.12 10.36 -23.32
C GLU A 331 -7.50 9.73 -23.48
N ALA A 332 -8.58 10.48 -23.24
CA ALA A 332 -9.95 10.00 -23.41
C ALA A 332 -10.34 9.70 -24.88
N ARG A 333 -9.45 9.98 -25.85
CA ARG A 333 -9.68 9.79 -27.29
C ARG A 333 -9.03 8.52 -27.85
N ILE A 334 -8.35 7.74 -27.01
CA ILE A 334 -7.64 6.49 -27.32
C ILE A 334 -8.37 5.31 -26.70
#